data_AF-A0A7U4DXY3-F1
#
_entry.id   AF-A0A7U4DXY3-F1
#
_cell.length_a   1.000
_cell.length_b   1.000
_cell.length_c   1.000
_cell.angle_alpha   90.00
_cell.angle_beta   90.00
_cell.angle_gamma   90.00
#
_symmetry.space_group_name_H-M   'P 1'
#
loop_
_entity.id
_entity.type
_entity.pdbx_description
1 polymer ?
#
loop_
_entity_poly.entity_id
_entity_poly.type
_entity_poly.pdbx_seq_one_letter_code
_entity_poly.pdbx_strand_id
1 'polypeptide(L)'
;MSCHYPAHYAFDNESDAWQIHFRDFPEQQAACYKREDIELEAQESLLIAIATEMEEGRPVPPPSRAQPEDLMIHVPVLVKLKLELHNIMLAGATSKADLARKLGFNGGQMDRLLDVAYASKVEALEQALYLQGYEVQVSVAEIRQQ
;
A
#
# COMPACT_ATOMS: atom_id res chain seq x y z
N MET A 1 -2.38 5.53 12.61
CA MET A 1 -3.13 5.05 11.43
C MET A 1 -2.93 3.54 11.32
N SER A 2 -3.92 2.77 10.87
CA SER A 2 -3.76 1.31 10.73
C SER A 2 -2.68 1.00 9.69
N CYS A 3 -1.75 0.12 10.04
CA CYS A 3 -0.75 -0.44 9.11
C CYS A 3 -1.20 -1.76 8.48
N HIS A 4 -2.51 -2.08 8.56
CA HIS A 4 -3.07 -3.32 8.03
C HIS A 4 -4.34 -3.06 7.23
N TYR A 5 -4.52 -3.80 6.13
CA TYR A 5 -5.78 -3.93 5.39
C TYR A 5 -6.44 -5.27 5.71
N PRO A 6 -7.78 -5.32 5.81
CA PRO A 6 -8.50 -6.57 5.97
C PRO A 6 -8.60 -7.33 4.65
N ALA A 7 -8.32 -8.63 4.69
CA ALA A 7 -8.59 -9.57 3.62
C ALA A 7 -9.48 -10.71 4.14
N HIS A 8 -10.40 -11.18 3.30
CA HIS A 8 -11.20 -12.36 3.56
C HIS A 8 -10.82 -13.46 2.57
N TYR A 9 -10.76 -14.71 3.01
CA TYR A 9 -10.47 -15.83 2.13
C TYR A 9 -11.49 -16.95 2.28
N ALA A 10 -11.79 -17.64 1.19
CA ALA A 10 -12.66 -18.81 1.18
C ALA A 10 -12.16 -19.83 0.17
N PHE A 11 -12.37 -21.11 0.46
CA PHE A 11 -12.08 -22.17 -0.50
C PHE A 11 -13.21 -22.25 -1.52
N ASP A 12 -12.85 -22.23 -2.80
CA ASP A 12 -13.76 -22.42 -3.91
C ASP A 12 -13.56 -23.81 -4.52
N ASN A 13 -14.63 -24.62 -4.50
CA ASN A 13 -14.62 -26.00 -5.00
C ASN A 13 -14.59 -26.08 -6.54
N GLU A 14 -15.00 -25.02 -7.24
CA GLU A 14 -14.98 -25.00 -8.71
C GLU A 14 -13.56 -24.79 -9.25
N SER A 15 -12.82 -23.86 -8.64
CA SER A 15 -11.42 -23.59 -8.99
C SER A 15 -10.40 -24.48 -8.25
N ASP A 16 -10.83 -25.25 -7.25
CA ASP A 16 -9.95 -26.03 -6.35
C ASP A 16 -8.86 -25.15 -5.71
N ALA A 17 -9.23 -23.93 -5.31
CA ALA A 17 -8.30 -22.91 -4.81
C ALA A 17 -8.92 -22.06 -3.69
N TRP A 18 -8.04 -21.45 -2.88
CA TRP A 18 -8.41 -20.43 -1.90
C TRP A 18 -8.48 -19.08 -2.58
N GLN A 19 -9.67 -18.48 -2.63
CA GLN A 19 -9.92 -17.15 -3.18
C GLN A 19 -9.79 -16.10 -2.08
N ILE A 20 -9.01 -15.05 -2.34
CA ILE A 20 -8.70 -13.97 -1.39
C ILE A 20 -9.31 -12.67 -1.92
N HIS A 21 -10.03 -11.98 -1.04
CA HIS A 21 -10.81 -10.79 -1.38
C HIS A 21 -10.43 -9.62 -0.47
N PHE A 22 -10.20 -8.46 -1.09
CA PHE A 22 -9.94 -7.20 -0.41
C PHE A 22 -11.15 -6.29 -0.55
N ARG A 23 -11.79 -5.94 0.57
CA ARG A 23 -12.96 -5.03 0.53
C ARG A 23 -12.61 -3.65 -0.02
N ASP A 24 -11.39 -3.20 0.25
CA ASP A 24 -10.89 -1.90 -0.18
C ASP A 24 -10.39 -1.92 -1.63
N PHE A 25 -10.15 -3.09 -2.21
CA PHE A 25 -9.70 -3.28 -3.59
C PHE A 25 -10.53 -4.36 -4.29
N PRO A 26 -11.82 -4.09 -4.59
CA PRO A 26 -12.74 -5.11 -5.10
C PRO A 26 -12.38 -5.67 -6.47
N GLU A 27 -11.55 -4.95 -7.25
CA GLU A 27 -11.05 -5.39 -8.55
C GLU A 27 -9.81 -6.29 -8.45
N GLN A 28 -9.13 -6.32 -7.29
CA GLN A 28 -7.97 -7.17 -7.07
C GLN A 28 -8.41 -8.62 -6.92
N GLN A 29 -7.93 -9.46 -7.83
CA GLN A 29 -8.09 -10.90 -7.76
C GLN A 29 -6.83 -11.52 -7.17
N ALA A 30 -7.01 -12.48 -6.28
CA ALA A 30 -5.93 -13.16 -5.58
C ALA A 30 -6.37 -14.58 -5.22
N ALA A 31 -5.54 -15.58 -5.50
CA ALA A 31 -5.85 -16.97 -5.18
C ALA A 31 -4.59 -17.81 -4.99
N CYS A 32 -4.66 -18.81 -4.11
CA CYS A 32 -3.60 -19.80 -3.93
C CYS A 32 -4.17 -21.22 -3.78
N TYR A 33 -3.37 -22.24 -4.11
CA TYR A 33 -3.82 -23.64 -4.07
C TYR A 33 -3.62 -24.29 -2.70
N LYS A 34 -2.83 -23.68 -1.81
CA LYS A 34 -2.58 -24.20 -0.48
C LYS A 34 -2.98 -23.19 0.58
N ARG A 35 -3.59 -23.70 1.65
CA ARG A 35 -4.01 -22.88 2.78
C ARG A 35 -2.83 -22.16 3.46
N GLU A 36 -1.65 -22.80 3.48
CA GLU A 36 -0.42 -22.22 4.07
C GLU A 36 0.10 -20.99 3.31
N ASP A 37 -0.27 -20.81 2.05
CA ASP A 37 0.20 -19.72 1.20
C ASP A 37 -0.72 -18.49 1.24
N ILE A 38 -1.88 -18.56 1.91
CA ILE A 38 -2.92 -17.51 1.89
C ILE A 38 -2.37 -16.15 2.34
N GLU A 39 -1.59 -16.12 3.42
CA GLU A 39 -1.08 -14.86 3.97
C GLU A 39 -0.03 -14.22 3.05
N LEU A 40 0.85 -15.04 2.46
CA LEU A 40 1.87 -14.57 1.52
C LEU A 40 1.19 -14.03 0.25
N GLU A 41 0.28 -14.80 -0.34
CA GLU A 41 -0.46 -14.39 -1.54
C GLU A 41 -1.27 -13.12 -1.28
N ALA A 42 -1.93 -13.02 -0.12
CA ALA A 42 -2.66 -11.82 0.25
C ALA A 42 -1.75 -10.60 0.41
N GLN A 43 -0.54 -10.77 0.94
CA GLN A 43 0.44 -9.69 1.05
C GLN A 43 0.89 -9.20 -0.33
N GLU A 44 1.29 -10.12 -1.21
CA GLU A 44 1.76 -9.78 -2.55
C GLU A 44 0.65 -9.12 -3.39
N SER A 45 -0.55 -9.69 -3.37
CA SER A 45 -1.72 -9.16 -4.08
C SER A 45 -2.15 -7.78 -3.56
N LEU A 46 -2.05 -7.51 -2.25
CA LEU A 46 -2.33 -6.18 -1.72
C LEU A 46 -1.33 -5.14 -2.23
N LEU A 47 -0.04 -5.49 -2.32
CA LEU A 47 0.98 -4.59 -2.85
C LEU A 47 0.72 -4.27 -4.33
N ILE A 48 0.30 -5.27 -5.11
CA ILE A 48 -0.10 -5.09 -6.51
C ILE A 48 -1.31 -4.14 -6.60
N ALA A 49 -2.35 -4.36 -5.80
CA ALA A 49 -3.54 -3.50 -5.81
C ALA A 49 -3.20 -2.03 -5.50
N ILE A 50 -2.35 -1.79 -4.49
CA ILE A 50 -1.86 -0.45 -4.16
C ILE A 50 -1.06 0.14 -5.32
N ALA A 51 -0.16 -0.65 -5.93
CA ALA A 51 0.64 -0.21 -7.08
C ALA A 51 -0.28 0.24 -8.23
N THR A 52 -1.27 -0.58 -8.57
CA THR A 52 -2.23 -0.31 -9.66
C THR A 52 -2.99 0.99 -9.44
N GLU A 53 -3.57 1.22 -8.25
CA GLU A 53 -4.24 2.49 -7.94
C GLU A 53 -3.28 3.69 -8.11
N MET A 54 -2.04 3.55 -7.65
CA MET A 54 -1.04 4.61 -7.75
C MET A 54 -0.59 4.89 -9.18
N GLU A 55 -0.37 3.85 -9.99
CA GLU A 55 0.02 3.93 -11.39
C GLU A 55 -1.09 4.55 -12.26
N GLU A 56 -2.34 4.24 -11.95
CA GLU A 56 -3.51 4.77 -12.64
C GLU A 56 -3.91 6.18 -12.14
N GLY A 57 -3.16 6.75 -11.20
CA GLY A 57 -3.40 8.10 -10.69
C GLY A 57 -4.68 8.21 -9.87
N ARG A 58 -5.14 7.10 -9.29
CA ARG A 58 -6.34 7.02 -8.45
C ARG A 58 -6.00 7.07 -6.97
N PRO A 59 -6.90 7.56 -6.11
CA PRO A 59 -6.68 7.56 -4.68
C PRO A 59 -6.67 6.13 -4.13
N VAL A 60 -5.64 5.79 -3.37
CA VAL A 60 -5.61 4.51 -2.65
C VAL A 60 -6.55 4.63 -1.44
N PRO A 61 -7.60 3.80 -1.32
CA PRO A 61 -8.58 3.92 -0.25
C PRO A 61 -7.95 3.62 1.12
N PRO A 62 -8.41 4.25 2.22
CA PRO A 62 -7.97 3.87 3.56
C PRO A 62 -8.45 2.45 3.92
N PRO A 63 -7.76 1.74 4.82
CA PRO A 63 -8.17 0.39 5.21
C PRO A 63 -9.52 0.39 5.92
N SER A 64 -10.41 -0.50 5.48
CA SER A 64 -11.69 -0.77 6.12
C SER A 64 -11.50 -1.26 7.56
N ARG A 65 -12.52 -1.04 8.41
CA ARG A 65 -12.56 -1.59 9.77
C ARG A 65 -12.52 -3.12 9.72
N ALA A 66 -11.67 -3.73 10.54
CA ALA A 66 -11.60 -5.18 10.69
C ALA A 66 -12.93 -5.79 11.16
N GLN A 67 -13.29 -6.93 10.56
CA GLN A 67 -14.43 -7.77 10.91
C GLN A 67 -13.93 -9.09 11.52
N PRO A 68 -14.79 -9.85 12.22
CA PRO A 68 -14.46 -11.21 12.64
C PRO A 68 -13.95 -12.03 11.45
N GLU A 69 -12.92 -12.85 11.67
CA GLU A 69 -12.30 -13.74 10.67
C GLU A 69 -11.51 -13.05 9.53
N ASP A 70 -11.45 -11.71 9.49
CA ASP A 70 -10.55 -11.01 8.58
C ASP A 70 -9.09 -11.38 8.90
N LEU A 71 -8.33 -11.68 7.84
CA LEU A 71 -6.89 -11.74 7.87
C LEU A 71 -6.34 -10.30 7.75
N MET A 72 -5.55 -9.86 8.73
CA MET A 72 -5.01 -8.50 8.75
C MET A 72 -3.65 -8.46 8.04
N ILE A 73 -3.64 -7.93 6.82
CA ILE A 73 -2.46 -7.91 5.96
C ILE A 73 -1.62 -6.66 6.22
N HIS A 74 -0.38 -6.86 6.66
CA HIS A 74 0.56 -5.78 6.97
C HIS A 74 1.03 -5.06 5.70
N VAL A 75 0.96 -3.73 5.70
CA VAL A 75 1.56 -2.88 4.67
C VAL A 75 2.93 -2.41 5.15
N PRO A 76 4.02 -2.71 4.41
CA PRO A 76 5.35 -2.24 4.74
C PRO A 76 5.41 -0.72 4.89
N VAL A 77 6.20 -0.23 5.85
CA VAL A 77 6.27 1.20 6.20
C VAL A 77 6.61 2.08 4.98
N LEU A 78 7.56 1.67 4.14
CA LEU A 78 7.92 2.43 2.94
C LEU A 78 6.76 2.51 1.94
N VAL A 79 6.03 1.41 1.73
CA VAL A 79 4.84 1.40 0.87
C VAL A 79 3.78 2.35 1.43
N LYS A 80 3.58 2.33 2.75
CA LYS A 80 2.62 3.23 3.39
C LYS A 80 3.00 4.70 3.20
N LEU A 81 4.27 5.07 3.36
CA LEU A 81 4.74 6.44 3.13
C LEU A 81 4.54 6.90 1.67
N LYS A 82 4.80 6.01 0.70
CA LYS A 82 4.60 6.28 -0.73
C LYS A 82 3.13 6.48 -1.08
N LEU A 83 2.27 5.60 -0.57
CA LEU A 83 0.83 5.68 -0.69
C LEU A 83 0.29 7.01 -0.12
N GLU A 84 0.72 7.39 1.09
CA GLU A 84 0.28 8.65 1.70
C GLU A 84 0.74 9.86 0.88
N LEU A 85 2.00 9.87 0.44
CA LEU A 85 2.52 10.93 -0.43
C LEU A 85 1.70 11.04 -1.71
N HIS A 86 1.38 9.92 -2.35
CA HIS A 86 0.54 9.87 -3.55
C HIS A 86 -0.85 10.45 -3.31
N ASN A 87 -1.56 9.99 -2.28
CA ASN A 87 -2.90 10.48 -1.95
C ASN A 87 -2.90 11.99 -1.63
N ILE A 88 -1.89 12.46 -0.91
CA ILE A 88 -1.71 13.89 -0.59
C ILE A 88 -1.47 14.70 -1.87
N MET A 89 -0.59 14.22 -2.76
CA MET A 89 -0.31 14.88 -4.03
C MET A 89 -1.56 14.96 -4.92
N LEU A 90 -2.34 13.87 -5.01
CA LEU A 90 -3.61 13.86 -5.73
C LEU A 90 -4.61 14.86 -5.16
N ALA A 91 -4.82 14.86 -3.84
CA ALA A 91 -5.76 15.77 -3.19
C ALA A 91 -5.35 17.24 -3.31
N GLY A 92 -4.04 17.53 -3.27
CA GLY A 92 -3.48 18.87 -3.43
C GLY A 92 -3.26 19.31 -4.88
N ALA A 93 -3.57 18.46 -5.86
CA ALA A 93 -3.23 18.65 -7.28
C ALA A 93 -1.74 18.99 -7.51
N THR A 94 -0.84 18.48 -6.66
CA THR A 94 0.61 18.67 -6.80
C THR A 94 1.14 17.78 -7.90
N SER A 95 1.72 18.37 -8.95
CA SER A 95 2.34 17.60 -10.02
C SER A 95 3.66 16.94 -9.55
N LYS A 96 3.97 15.76 -10.11
CA LYS A 96 5.28 15.11 -9.92
C LYS A 96 6.43 16.05 -10.29
N ALA A 97 6.29 16.82 -11.36
CA ALA A 97 7.32 17.76 -11.82
C ALA A 97 7.61 18.89 -10.81
N ASP A 98 6.58 19.42 -10.16
CA ASP A 98 6.76 20.49 -9.18
C ASP A 98 7.39 19.98 -7.88
N LEU A 99 6.98 18.80 -7.42
CA LEU A 99 7.61 18.18 -6.26
C LEU A 99 9.07 17.80 -6.56
N ALA A 100 9.35 17.22 -7.73
CA ALA A 100 10.70 16.90 -8.17
C ALA A 100 11.61 18.13 -8.16
N ARG A 101 11.11 19.28 -8.66
CA ARG A 101 11.85 20.56 -8.68
C ARG A 101 12.18 21.04 -7.26
N LYS A 102 11.25 20.94 -6.32
CA LYS A 102 11.46 21.30 -4.91
C LYS A 102 12.48 20.37 -4.22
N LEU A 103 12.49 19.10 -4.60
CA LEU A 103 13.43 18.09 -4.08
C LEU A 103 14.80 18.09 -4.79
N GLY A 104 14.94 18.79 -5.92
CA GLY A 104 16.13 18.70 -6.76
C GLY A 104 16.27 17.36 -7.48
N PHE A 105 15.17 16.64 -7.67
CA PHE A 105 15.12 15.34 -8.34
C PHE A 105 14.91 15.51 -9.85
N ASN A 106 15.47 14.59 -10.62
CA ASN A 106 15.04 14.38 -12.00
C ASN A 106 13.75 13.54 -12.06
N GLY A 107 13.14 13.44 -13.25
CA GLY A 107 11.89 12.68 -13.44
C GLY A 107 11.98 11.22 -12.97
N GLY A 108 13.05 10.51 -13.36
CA GLY A 108 13.23 9.11 -12.97
C GLY A 108 13.41 8.90 -11.46
N GLN A 109 14.05 9.84 -10.75
CA GLN A 109 14.12 9.82 -9.29
C GLN A 109 12.74 10.05 -8.65
N MET A 110 11.93 10.93 -9.23
CA MET A 110 10.58 11.20 -8.76
C MET A 110 9.65 10.00 -8.97
N ASP A 111 9.72 9.36 -10.14
CA ASP A 111 8.93 8.16 -10.41
C ASP A 111 9.29 7.02 -9.46
N ARG A 112 10.58 6.77 -9.24
CA ARG A 112 11.07 5.80 -8.25
C ARG A 112 10.67 6.10 -6.81
N LEU A 113 10.48 7.38 -6.47
CA LEU A 113 10.03 7.77 -5.13
C LEU A 113 8.58 7.30 -4.90
N LEU A 114 7.74 7.31 -5.93
CA LEU A 114 6.34 6.91 -5.85
C LEU A 114 6.08 5.44 -6.24
N ASP A 115 7.01 4.80 -6.93
CA ASP A 115 6.93 3.38 -7.28
C ASP A 115 7.05 2.49 -6.04
N VAL A 116 6.01 1.73 -5.69
CA VAL A 116 6.00 0.86 -4.49
C VAL A 116 6.96 -0.33 -4.57
N ALA A 117 7.35 -0.76 -5.78
CA ALA A 117 8.30 -1.85 -5.99
C ALA A 117 9.77 -1.38 -5.86
N TYR A 118 10.01 -0.06 -5.85
CA TYR A 118 11.36 0.49 -5.77
C TYR A 118 11.78 0.79 -4.33
N ALA A 119 13.02 0.46 -3.97
CA ALA A 119 13.57 0.85 -2.67
C ALA A 119 13.82 2.37 -2.61
N SER A 120 13.29 3.04 -1.59
CA SER A 120 13.52 4.47 -1.37
C SER A 120 14.08 4.72 0.03
N LYS A 121 14.91 5.75 0.14
CA LYS A 121 15.37 6.26 1.42
C LYS A 121 14.21 6.91 2.16
N VAL A 122 14.06 6.62 3.45
CA VAL A 122 13.01 7.19 4.29
C VAL A 122 13.12 8.71 4.32
N GLU A 123 14.35 9.24 4.41
CA GLU A 123 14.62 10.67 4.48
C GLU A 123 14.09 11.44 3.25
N ALA A 124 14.09 10.80 2.07
CA ALA A 124 13.55 11.40 0.85
C ALA A 124 12.01 11.49 0.88
N LEU A 125 11.35 10.47 1.46
CA LEU A 125 9.90 10.45 1.63
C LEU A 125 9.45 11.45 2.70
N GLU A 126 10.18 11.54 3.81
CA GLU A 126 9.93 12.53 4.86
C GLU A 126 10.05 13.95 4.32
N GLN A 127 11.11 14.25 3.56
CA GLN A 127 11.29 15.56 2.94
C GLN A 127 10.16 15.87 1.94
N ALA A 128 9.76 14.88 1.14
CA ALA A 128 8.66 15.04 0.19
C ALA A 128 7.34 15.37 0.88
N LEU A 129 6.99 14.62 1.94
CA LEU A 129 5.79 14.84 2.76
C LEU A 129 5.85 16.19 3.49
N TYR A 130 7.01 16.58 4.01
CA TYR A 130 7.21 17.88 4.66
C TYR A 130 6.96 19.05 3.69
N LEU A 131 7.43 18.93 2.44
CA LEU A 131 7.15 19.92 1.39
C LEU A 131 5.67 19.99 0.99
N GLN A 132 4.86 19.01 1.37
CA GLN A 132 3.40 19.00 1.25
C GLN A 132 2.68 19.46 2.54
N GLY A 133 3.42 19.80 3.60
CA GLY A 133 2.86 20.25 4.88
C GLY A 133 2.53 19.12 5.87
N TYR A 134 3.12 17.93 5.70
CA TYR A 134 2.89 16.77 6.55
C TYR A 134 4.17 16.35 7.28
N GLU A 135 4.04 15.99 8.55
CA GLU A 135 5.13 15.44 9.35
C GLU A 135 4.98 13.92 9.49
N VAL A 136 6.08 13.19 9.32
CA VAL A 136 6.12 11.74 9.55
C VAL A 136 6.41 11.47 11.02
N GLN A 137 5.59 10.63 11.64
CA GLN A 137 5.77 10.19 13.03
C GLN A 137 5.83 8.67 13.08
N VAL A 138 6.70 8.12 13.93
CA VAL A 138 6.96 6.68 14.03
C VAL A 138 6.62 6.16 15.43
N SER A 139 6.05 4.97 15.48
CA SER A 139 5.82 4.20 16.70
C SER A 139 6.22 2.75 16.50
N VAL A 140 6.74 2.10 17.53
CA VAL A 140 7.08 0.66 17.53
C VAL A 140 6.09 -0.05 18.47
N ALA A 141 5.55 -1.18 18.01
CA ALA A 141 4.63 -2.01 18.77
C ALA A 141 5.13 -3.46 18.86
N GLU A 142 4.81 -4.13 19.96
CA GLU A 142 5.08 -5.55 20.15
C GLU A 142 4.13 -6.40 19.29
N ILE A 143 4.68 -7.35 18.52
CA ILE A 143 3.88 -8.37 17.82
C ILE A 143 3.68 -9.53 18.79
N ARG A 144 2.46 -9.66 19.32
CA ARG A 144 2.09 -10.84 20.10
C ARG A 144 1.71 -11.95 19.13
N GLN A 145 2.62 -12.90 18.93
CA GLN A 145 2.28 -14.17 18.28
C GLN A 145 1.33 -14.93 19.21
N GLN A 146 0.15 -15.31 18.71
CA GLN A 146 -0.76 -16.22 19.41
C GLN A 146 -0.28 -17.67 19.26
#